data_AF-A0A645CJ88-F1
#
_entry.id   AF-A0A645CJ88-F1
#
_cell.length_a   1.000
_cell.length_b   1.000
_cell.length_c   1.000
_cell.angle_alpha   90.00
_cell.angle_beta   90.00
_cell.angle_gamma   90.00
#
_symmetry.space_group_name_H-M   'P 1'
#
loop_
_entity.id
_entity.type
_entity.pdbx_description
1 polymer ?
#
loop_
_entity_poly.entity_id
_entity_poly.type
_entity_poly.pdbx_seq_one_letter_code
_entity_poly.pdbx_strand_id
1 'polypeptide(L)'
;MSGANKKSAFLVGIDVNAMKLVGFTVAGLMAAIAAIIMTSRTTAASPYSGNGADFDAAIASIVGGNSLVGGKGGMVQVLIGVMIYGLITNILNLTGVDSVVQYIVKGAVLLLAICLDKLNRR
;
A
#
# COMPACT_ATOMS: atom_id res chain seq x y z
N MET A 1 -21.12 1.31 -8.02
CA MET A 1 -20.41 1.24 -6.72
C MET A 1 -21.35 1.74 -5.63
N SER A 2 -22.13 0.83 -5.05
CA SER A 2 -23.07 1.14 -3.97
C SER A 2 -22.28 1.17 -2.66
N GLY A 3 -21.84 2.35 -2.22
CA GLY A 3 -21.03 2.49 -1.00
C GLY A 3 -20.27 3.81 -0.89
N ALA A 4 -20.07 4.51 -2.00
CA ALA A 4 -19.37 5.80 -1.99
C ALA A 4 -20.23 6.97 -1.46
N ASN A 5 -21.54 6.77 -1.25
CA ASN A 5 -22.45 7.83 -0.84
C ASN A 5 -22.91 7.63 0.61
N LYS A 6 -22.78 8.68 1.44
CA LYS A 6 -23.19 8.67 2.87
C LYS A 6 -24.66 8.24 3.03
N LYS A 7 -25.50 8.60 2.05
CA LYS A 7 -26.92 8.19 1.97
C LYS A 7 -27.11 6.68 1.78
N SER A 8 -26.27 6.00 0.98
CA SER A 8 -26.38 4.56 0.73
C SER A 8 -25.93 3.72 1.91
N ALA A 9 -24.93 4.16 2.66
CA ALA A 9 -24.48 3.47 3.88
C ALA A 9 -25.48 3.63 5.03
N PHE A 10 -26.14 4.79 5.15
CA PHE A 10 -27.23 4.99 6.09
C PHE A 10 -28.44 4.08 5.80
N LEU A 11 -28.79 3.90 4.52
CA LEU A 11 -29.86 2.98 4.09
C LEU A 11 -29.60 1.50 4.40
N VAL A 12 -28.33 1.12 4.63
CA VAL A 12 -27.91 -0.24 4.99
C VAL A 12 -27.57 -0.36 6.49
N GLY A 13 -27.81 0.70 7.28
CA GLY A 13 -27.59 0.69 8.74
C GLY A 13 -26.11 0.69 9.16
N ILE A 14 -25.18 0.99 8.25
CA ILE A 14 -23.75 1.06 8.56
C ILE A 14 -23.42 2.47 9.03
N ASP A 15 -22.94 2.57 10.26
CA ASP A 15 -22.54 3.83 10.86
C ASP A 15 -21.19 4.29 10.29
N VAL A 16 -21.25 5.08 9.21
CA VAL A 16 -20.08 5.55 8.45
C VAL A 16 -19.08 6.28 9.35
N ASN A 17 -19.56 6.97 10.39
CA ASN A 17 -18.70 7.69 11.32
C ASN A 17 -17.89 6.72 12.18
N ALA A 18 -18.51 5.66 12.71
CA ALA A 18 -17.80 4.63 13.48
C ALA A 18 -16.78 3.89 12.62
N MET A 19 -17.14 3.53 11.37
CA MET A 19 -16.22 2.85 10.46
C MET A 19 -15.01 3.73 10.09
N LYS A 20 -15.23 5.04 9.89
CA LYS A 20 -14.15 6.00 9.66
C LYS A 20 -13.26 6.17 10.88
N LEU A 21 -13.85 6.24 12.08
CA LEU A 21 -13.12 6.34 13.33
C LEU A 21 -12.20 5.13 13.53
N VAL A 22 -12.75 3.91 13.36
CA VAL A 22 -11.98 2.67 13.45
C VAL A 22 -10.89 2.59 12.39
N GLY A 23 -11.17 3.01 11.15
CA GLY A 23 -10.17 3.04 10.08
C GLY A 23 -8.99 3.96 10.41
N PHE A 24 -9.27 5.17 10.89
CA PHE A 24 -8.23 6.13 11.27
C PHE A 24 -7.44 5.69 12.51
N THR A 25 -8.09 5.11 13.51
CA THR A 25 -7.38 4.63 14.72
C THR A 25 -6.46 3.45 14.41
N VAL A 26 -6.90 2.50 13.58
CA VAL A 26 -6.06 1.38 13.15
C VAL A 26 -4.89 1.86 12.30
N ALA A 27 -5.13 2.77 11.35
CA ALA A 27 -4.06 3.35 10.53
C ALA A 27 -3.03 4.12 11.40
N GLY A 28 -3.49 4.92 12.36
CA GLY A 28 -2.62 5.63 13.31
C GLY A 28 -1.80 4.71 14.19
N LEU A 29 -2.39 3.61 14.68
CA LEU A 29 -1.70 2.59 15.48
C LEU A 29 -0.61 1.88 14.66
N MET A 30 -0.92 1.49 13.42
CA MET A 30 0.05 0.89 12.50
C MET A 30 1.20 1.86 12.17
N ALA A 31 0.90 3.14 11.92
CA ALA A 31 1.90 4.16 11.66
C ALA A 31 2.83 4.37 12.88
N ALA A 32 2.28 4.40 14.09
CA ALA A 32 3.08 4.51 15.32
C ALA A 32 4.04 3.33 15.49
N ILE A 33 3.56 2.10 15.26
CA ILE A 33 4.41 0.88 15.32
C ILE A 33 5.51 0.93 14.25
N ALA A 34 5.16 1.29 13.02
CA ALA A 34 6.14 1.43 11.93
C ALA A 34 7.21 2.49 12.24
N ALA A 35 6.82 3.63 12.80
CA ALA A 35 7.74 4.71 13.18
C ALA A 35 8.73 4.30 14.28
N ILE A 36 8.26 3.53 15.29
CA ILE A 36 9.13 2.97 16.33
C ILE A 36 10.16 2.04 15.70
N ILE A 37 9.72 1.11 14.85
CA ILE A 37 10.61 0.14 14.17
C ILE A 37 11.63 0.85 13.27
N MET A 38 11.21 1.83 12.49
CA MET A 38 12.13 2.59 11.63
C MET A 38 13.16 3.36 12.44
N THR A 39 12.73 4.06 13.50
CA THR A 39 13.62 4.82 14.40
C THR A 39 14.66 3.90 15.04
N SER A 40 14.27 2.70 15.47
CA SER A 40 15.19 1.69 16.02
C SER A 40 16.20 1.16 15.00
N ARG A 41 15.87 1.14 13.71
CA ARG A 41 16.75 0.60 12.66
C ARG A 41 17.76 1.62 12.13
N THR A 42 17.36 2.88 11.94
CA THR A 42 18.24 3.87 11.30
C THR A 42 19.05 4.69 12.30
N THR A 43 18.75 4.65 13.61
CA THR A 43 19.39 5.46 14.69
C THR A 43 19.34 6.98 14.45
N ALA A 44 18.93 7.42 13.27
CA ALA A 44 18.63 8.76 12.84
C ALA A 44 17.24 8.74 12.19
N ALA A 45 16.35 9.59 12.68
CA ALA A 45 15.08 9.90 12.04
C ALA A 45 15.35 10.79 10.82
N SER A 46 15.90 10.20 9.76
CA SER A 46 16.00 10.90 8.49
C SER A 46 14.58 11.03 7.92
N PRO A 47 14.06 12.24 7.67
CA PRO A 47 12.77 12.43 7.00
C PRO A 47 12.71 11.76 5.61
N TYR A 48 13.87 11.39 5.04
CA TYR A 48 13.93 10.61 3.81
C TYR A 48 13.54 9.14 4.01
N SER A 49 13.65 8.60 5.23
CA SER A 49 13.36 7.19 5.50
C SER A 49 11.88 6.83 5.30
N GLY A 50 10.95 7.78 5.50
CA GLY A 50 9.52 7.57 5.26
C GLY A 50 9.06 7.88 3.83
N ASN A 51 9.89 8.55 3.03
CA ASN A 51 9.51 8.89 1.66
C ASN A 51 9.37 7.61 0.83
N GLY A 52 8.26 7.53 0.08
CA GLY A 52 7.96 6.39 -0.79
C GLY A 52 7.20 5.25 -0.11
N ALA A 53 7.02 5.25 1.21
CA ALA A 53 6.26 4.20 1.90
C ALA A 53 4.81 4.10 1.40
N ASP A 54 4.18 5.24 1.10
CA ASP A 54 2.83 5.28 0.51
C ASP A 54 2.79 4.65 -0.88
N PHE A 55 3.83 4.91 -1.68
CA PHE A 55 3.97 4.40 -3.04
C PHE A 55 4.25 2.90 -3.04
N ASP A 56 5.12 2.46 -2.13
CA ASP A 56 5.46 1.07 -1.88
C ASP A 56 4.23 0.27 -1.41
N ALA A 57 3.40 0.86 -0.52
CA ALA A 57 2.14 0.28 -0.09
C ALA A 57 1.15 0.13 -1.26
N ALA A 58 1.06 1.13 -2.15
CA ALA A 58 0.25 1.03 -3.34
C ALA A 58 0.73 -0.10 -4.26
N ILE A 59 2.03 -0.16 -4.58
CA ILE A 59 2.63 -1.22 -5.42
C ILE A 59 2.35 -2.60 -4.82
N ALA A 60 2.65 -2.80 -3.53
CA ALA A 60 2.45 -4.07 -2.86
C ALA A 60 0.99 -4.54 -2.92
N SER A 61 0.03 -3.64 -2.74
CA SER A 61 -1.40 -3.97 -2.83
C SER A 61 -1.84 -4.37 -4.23
N ILE A 62 -1.31 -3.72 -5.27
CA ILE A 62 -1.67 -3.98 -6.68
C ILE A 62 -1.00 -5.27 -7.17
N VAL A 63 0.27 -5.48 -6.81
CA VAL A 63 0.98 -6.74 -7.09
C VAL A 63 0.29 -7.92 -6.41
N GLY A 64 -0.27 -7.71 -5.21
CA GLY A 64 -1.13 -8.69 -4.54
C GLY A 64 -2.46 -8.98 -5.25
N GLY A 65 -2.84 -8.19 -6.27
CA GLY A 65 -4.08 -8.36 -7.03
C GLY A 65 -5.27 -7.57 -6.49
N ASN A 66 -5.05 -6.57 -5.63
CA ASN A 66 -6.13 -5.72 -5.13
C ASN A 66 -6.59 -4.72 -6.21
N SER A 67 -7.92 -4.55 -6.34
CA SER A 67 -8.52 -3.61 -7.30
C SER A 67 -8.28 -2.16 -6.89
N LEU A 68 -7.65 -1.38 -7.77
CA LEU A 68 -7.52 0.08 -7.64
C LEU A 68 -8.86 0.83 -7.58
N VAL A 69 -9.85 0.30 -8.31
CA VAL A 69 -11.20 0.88 -8.40
C VAL A 69 -12.09 0.33 -7.28
N GLY A 70 -11.56 -0.51 -6.37
CA GLY A 70 -12.31 -1.12 -5.28
C GLY A 70 -13.26 -2.23 -5.74
N GLY A 71 -13.86 -2.94 -4.78
CA GLY A 71 -14.89 -3.96 -5.00
C GLY A 71 -14.39 -5.41 -5.16
N LYS A 72 -13.08 -5.63 -5.34
CA LYS A 72 -12.45 -6.96 -5.37
C LYS A 72 -11.04 -6.90 -4.80
N GLY A 73 -10.78 -7.67 -3.74
CA GLY A 73 -9.48 -7.81 -3.11
C GLY A 73 -9.61 -8.17 -1.63
N GLY A 74 -8.66 -8.94 -1.11
CA GLY A 74 -8.65 -9.43 0.27
C GLY A 74 -7.37 -9.09 1.02
N MET A 75 -7.43 -9.06 2.35
CA MET A 75 -6.26 -8.82 3.21
C MET A 75 -5.14 -9.85 2.96
N VAL A 76 -5.50 -11.11 2.70
CA VAL A 76 -4.54 -12.20 2.40
C VAL A 76 -3.76 -11.95 1.11
N GLN A 77 -4.43 -11.42 0.08
CA GLN A 77 -3.80 -11.08 -1.20
C GLN A 77 -2.78 -9.94 -1.05
N VAL A 78 -3.11 -8.92 -0.25
CA VAL A 78 -2.20 -7.83 0.06
C VAL A 78 -0.99 -8.32 0.86
N LEU A 79 -1.19 -9.24 1.81
CA LEU A 79 -0.09 -9.83 2.58
C LEU A 79 0.94 -10.52 1.66
N ILE A 80 0.46 -11.30 0.69
CA ILE A 80 1.31 -11.96 -0.31
C ILE A 80 2.02 -10.91 -1.18
N GLY A 81 1.31 -9.88 -1.62
CA GLY A 81 1.89 -8.77 -2.40
C GLY A 81 2.99 -8.01 -1.65
N VAL A 82 2.80 -7.73 -0.35
CA VAL A 82 3.81 -7.12 0.53
C VAL A 82 5.03 -8.01 0.67
N MET A 83 4.85 -9.33 0.79
CA MET A 83 5.97 -10.27 0.89
C MET A 83 6.80 -10.28 -0.40
N ILE A 84 6.15 -10.31 -1.57
CA ILE A 84 6.81 -10.23 -2.88
C ILE A 84 7.54 -8.89 -3.04
N TYR A 85 6.88 -7.79 -2.68
CA TYR A 85 7.48 -6.45 -2.72
C TYR A 85 8.71 -6.34 -1.82
N GLY A 86 8.66 -6.92 -0.62
CA GLY A 86 9.79 -7.04 0.29
C GLY A 86 10.99 -7.78 -0.31
N LEU A 87 10.74 -8.85 -1.08
CA LEU A 87 11.80 -9.57 -1.79
C LEU A 87 12.41 -8.72 -2.91
N ILE A 88 11.59 -8.04 -3.72
CA ILE A 88 12.06 -7.17 -4.82
C ILE A 88 12.97 -6.06 -4.28
N THR A 89 12.54 -5.39 -3.20
CA THR A 89 13.33 -4.33 -2.57
C THR A 89 14.61 -4.87 -1.93
N ASN A 90 14.59 -6.09 -1.37
CA ASN A 90 15.79 -6.72 -0.85
C ASN A 90 16.80 -7.03 -1.97
N ILE A 91 16.34 -7.56 -3.11
CA ILE A 91 17.16 -7.84 -4.29
C ILE A 91 17.79 -6.54 -4.82
N LEU A 92 16.99 -5.50 -5.02
CA LEU A 92 17.46 -4.19 -5.53
C LEU A 92 18.54 -3.59 -4.63
N ASN A 93 18.37 -3.70 -3.30
CA ASN A 93 19.37 -3.25 -2.34
C ASN A 93 20.66 -4.09 -2.40
N LEU A 94 20.56 -5.42 -2.54
CA LEU A 94 21.74 -6.30 -2.67
C LEU A 94 22.52 -6.07 -3.96
N THR A 95 21.85 -5.71 -5.05
CA THR A 95 22.51 -5.30 -6.31
C THR A 95 23.19 -3.94 -6.24
N GLY A 96 23.12 -3.23 -5.11
CA GLY A 96 23.80 -1.94 -4.93
C GLY A 96 23.24 -0.82 -5.79
N VAL A 97 21.98 -0.92 -6.21
CA VAL A 97 21.33 0.06 -7.07
C VAL A 97 21.04 1.33 -6.26
N ASP A 98 21.43 2.49 -6.80
CA ASP A 98 21.21 3.79 -6.18
C ASP A 98 19.70 4.05 -5.92
N SER A 99 19.38 4.70 -4.81
CA SER A 99 18.00 5.00 -4.39
C SER A 99 17.19 5.72 -5.48
N VAL A 100 17.81 6.58 -6.29
CA VAL A 100 17.12 7.29 -7.39
C VAL A 100 16.67 6.30 -8.46
N VAL A 101 17.52 5.36 -8.82
CA VAL A 101 17.20 4.32 -9.82
C VAL A 101 16.15 3.36 -9.27
N GLN A 102 16.20 3.04 -7.96
CA GLN A 102 15.14 2.24 -7.33
C GLN A 102 13.76 2.90 -7.46
N TYR A 103 13.65 4.22 -7.28
CA TYR A 103 12.38 4.95 -7.47
C TYR A 103 11.85 4.85 -8.90
N ILE A 104 12.72 4.99 -9.91
CA ILE A 104 12.35 4.86 -11.32
C ILE A 104 11.83 3.45 -11.61
N VAL A 105 12.53 2.42 -11.12
CA VAL A 105 12.13 1.02 -11.28
C VAL A 105 10.79 0.74 -10.59
N LYS A 106 10.59 1.21 -9.37
CA LYS A 106 9.31 1.10 -8.66
C LYS A 106 8.16 1.73 -9.45
N GLY A 107 8.39 2.91 -10.05
CA GLY A 107 7.45 3.58 -10.94
C GLY A 107 7.11 2.75 -12.18
N ALA A 108 8.11 2.16 -12.83
CA ALA A 108 7.91 1.28 -13.97
C ALA A 108 7.14 0.01 -13.58
N VAL A 109 7.45 -0.62 -12.44
CA VAL A 109 6.73 -1.79 -11.91
C VAL A 109 5.27 -1.47 -11.68
N LEU A 110 4.96 -0.30 -11.09
CA LEU A 110 3.58 0.14 -10.90
C LEU A 110 2.83 0.28 -12.23
N LEU A 111 3.44 0.97 -13.21
CA LEU A 111 2.81 1.16 -14.53
C LEU A 111 2.57 -0.17 -15.24
N LEU A 112 3.51 -1.10 -15.17
CA LEU A 112 3.36 -2.45 -15.72
C LEU A 112 2.22 -3.21 -15.04
N ALA A 113 2.15 -3.17 -13.70
CA ALA A 113 1.09 -3.82 -12.94
C ALA A 113 -0.30 -3.26 -13.33
N ILE A 114 -0.42 -1.94 -13.51
CA ILE A 114 -1.67 -1.31 -13.96
C ILE A 114 -2.01 -1.69 -15.40
N CYS A 115 -1.02 -1.73 -16.30
CA CYS A 115 -1.22 -2.10 -17.70
C CYS A 115 -1.74 -3.54 -17.81
N LEU A 116 -1.13 -4.46 -17.04
CA LEU A 116 -1.55 -5.85 -16.96
C LEU A 116 -2.94 -6.01 -16.32
N ASP A 117 -3.26 -5.29 -15.25
CA ASP A 117 -4.60 -5.31 -14.64
C ASP A 117 -5.68 -4.84 -15.63
N LYS A 118 -5.39 -3.78 -16.41
CA LYS A 118 -6.29 -3.29 -17.47
C LYS A 118 -6.45 -4.29 -18.61
N LEU A 119 -5.38 -4.99 -18.98
CA LEU A 119 -5.42 -5.99 -20.05
C LEU A 119 -6.22 -7.23 -19.63
N ASN A 120 -6.05 -7.71 -18.39
CA ASN A 120 -6.79 -8.84 -17.84
C ASN A 120 -8.27 -8.54 -17.54
N ARG A 121 -8.68 -7.26 -17.51
CA ARG A 121 -10.08 -6.84 -17.35
C ARG A 121 -10.85 -6.66 -18.66
N ARG A 122 -10.20 -6.87 -19.81
CA ARG A 122 -10.88 -7.08 -21.09
C ARG A 122 -11.06 -8.56 -21.35
#